data_AF-A0A520Q0U3-F1
#
_entry.id   AF-A0A520Q0U3-F1
#
_cell.length_a   1.000
_cell.length_b   1.000
_cell.length_c   1.000
_cell.angle_alpha   90.00
_cell.angle_beta   90.00
_cell.angle_gamma   90.00
#
_symmetry.space_group_name_H-M   'P 1'
#
loop_
_entity.id
_entity.type
_entity.pdbx_description
1 polymer ?
#
loop_
_entity_poly.entity_id
_entity_poly.type
_entity_poly.pdbx_seq_one_letter_code
_entity_poly.pdbx_strand_id
1 'polypeptide(L)'
;MAAGGDLYCPRCDDSVGVLREWSGWKWCWRAWVAGACVMLAATPLLAYDFCVIIPSMMLYLVAGSSLRMLARQRPVCRRCSFELTEGCLSGEPLQRKPPTKAVT
;
A
#
# COMPACT_ATOMS: atom_id res chain seq x y z
N MET A 1 -7.01 -14.58 -3.75
CA MET A 1 -7.82 -13.54 -3.06
C MET A 1 -7.88 -13.95 -1.61
N ALA A 2 -7.10 -13.31 -0.73
CA ALA A 2 -7.02 -13.71 0.67
C ALA A 2 -8.32 -13.33 1.40
N ALA A 3 -8.93 -14.30 2.10
CA ALA A 3 -10.15 -14.12 2.88
C ALA A 3 -9.92 -13.02 3.94
N GLY A 4 -10.57 -11.87 3.72
CA GLY A 4 -10.47 -10.70 4.60
C GLY A 4 -11.38 -10.90 5.81
N GLY A 5 -10.80 -10.82 7.01
CA GLY A 5 -11.59 -10.69 8.23
C GLY A 5 -12.46 -9.43 8.18
N ASP A 6 -13.62 -9.50 8.83
CA ASP A 6 -14.56 -8.38 8.88
C ASP A 6 -13.99 -7.23 9.72
N LEU A 7 -14.03 -6.01 9.19
CA LEU A 7 -13.65 -4.80 9.90
C LEU A 7 -14.85 -3.84 9.94
N TYR A 8 -14.98 -3.09 11.03
CA TYR A 8 -16.04 -2.10 11.16
C TYR A 8 -15.76 -0.89 10.25
N CYS A 9 -16.75 -0.48 9.46
CA CYS A 9 -16.68 0.70 8.61
C CYS A 9 -17.56 1.82 9.15
N PRO A 10 -17.01 2.98 9.57
CA PRO A 10 -17.80 4.08 10.14
C PRO A 10 -18.76 4.73 9.14
N ARG A 11 -18.51 4.56 7.83
CA ARG A 11 -19.37 5.09 6.76
C ARG A 11 -20.58 4.21 6.48
N CYS A 12 -20.46 2.91 6.73
CA CYS A 12 -21.55 1.94 6.55
C CYS A 12 -22.28 1.62 7.86
N ASP A 13 -21.70 2.00 9.01
CA ASP A 13 -22.13 1.61 10.35
C ASP A 13 -22.31 0.09 10.51
N ASP A 14 -21.44 -0.68 9.84
CA ASP A 14 -21.57 -2.13 9.72
C ASP A 14 -20.19 -2.81 9.62
N SER A 15 -20.11 -4.09 10.00
CA SER A 15 -18.95 -4.95 9.80
C SER A 15 -18.91 -5.43 8.35
N VAL A 16 -17.85 -5.08 7.65
CA VAL A 16 -17.74 -5.32 6.20
C VAL A 16 -16.46 -6.06 5.88
N GLY A 17 -16.55 -6.95 4.89
CA GLY A 17 -15.38 -7.58 4.32
C GLY A 17 -14.43 -6.55 3.70
N VAL A 18 -13.14 -6.76 3.88
CA VAL A 18 -12.09 -5.83 3.46
C VAL A 18 -11.33 -6.36 2.25
N LEU A 19 -11.11 -5.48 1.27
CA LEU A 19 -10.16 -5.73 0.20
C LEU A 19 -8.77 -5.38 0.71
N ARG A 20 -7.99 -6.41 1.04
CA ARG A 20 -6.56 -6.28 1.30
C ARG A 20 -5.77 -6.46 0.01
N GLU A 21 -4.82 -5.56 -0.18
CA GLU A 21 -3.76 -5.73 -1.17
C GLU A 21 -2.84 -6.91 -0.78
N TRP A 22 -2.13 -7.43 -1.78
CA TRP A 22 -1.18 -8.51 -1.57
C TRP A 22 -0.03 -8.05 -0.67
N SER A 23 0.19 -8.74 0.45
CA SER A 23 1.27 -8.42 1.40
C SER A 23 2.67 -8.44 0.78
N GLY A 24 2.83 -9.10 -0.37
CA GLY A 24 4.06 -9.12 -1.15
C GLY A 24 4.47 -7.76 -1.70
N TRP A 25 3.57 -6.78 -1.85
CA TRP A 25 3.94 -5.46 -2.36
C TRP A 25 4.96 -4.72 -1.50
N LYS A 26 4.89 -4.88 -0.17
CA LYS A 26 5.89 -4.33 0.76
C LYS A 26 7.27 -4.96 0.53
N TRP A 27 7.31 -6.26 0.24
CA TRP A 27 8.55 -6.96 -0.11
C TRP A 27 9.08 -6.53 -1.48
N CYS A 28 8.21 -6.43 -2.50
CA CYS A 28 8.57 -5.93 -3.81
C CYS A 28 9.16 -4.51 -3.74
N TRP A 29 8.58 -3.63 -2.91
CA TRP A 29 9.13 -2.29 -2.69
C TRP A 29 10.53 -2.33 -2.07
N ARG A 30 10.75 -3.16 -1.05
CA ARG A 30 12.09 -3.33 -0.45
C ARG A 30 13.10 -3.88 -1.46
N ALA A 31 12.71 -4.87 -2.26
CA ALA A 31 13.54 -5.44 -3.31
C ALA A 31 13.88 -4.39 -4.39
N TRP A 32 12.90 -3.56 -4.76
CA TRP A 32 13.10 -2.46 -5.71
C TRP A 32 14.09 -1.41 -5.17
N VAL A 33 13.96 -1.00 -3.91
CA VAL A 33 14.91 -0.08 -3.29
C VAL A 33 16.31 -0.68 -3.25
N ALA A 34 16.44 -1.97 -2.92
CA ALA A 34 17.73 -2.65 -2.92
C ALA A 34 18.37 -2.68 -4.32
N GLY A 35 17.59 -3.00 -5.36
CA GLY A 35 18.10 -3.00 -6.73
C GLY A 35 18.50 -1.61 -7.22
N ALA A 36 17.77 -0.56 -6.85
CA ALA A 36 18.17 0.82 -7.12
C ALA A 36 19.52 1.17 -6.49
N CYS A 37 19.76 0.77 -5.23
CA CYS A 37 21.05 0.97 -4.57
C CYS A 37 22.20 0.22 -5.26
N VAL A 38 21.97 -1.02 -5.68
CA VAL A 38 22.96 -1.83 -6.42
C VAL A 38 23.30 -1.17 -7.75
N MET A 39 22.28 -0.71 -8.49
CA MET A 39 22.46 0.01 -9.75
C MET A 39 23.29 1.28 -9.56
N LEU A 40 23.03 2.05 -8.48
CA LEU A 40 23.81 3.23 -8.15
C LEU A 40 25.29 2.90 -7.89
N ALA A 41 25.57 1.84 -7.13
CA ALA A 41 26.93 1.39 -6.86
C ALA A 41 27.66 0.87 -8.12
N ALA A 42 26.91 0.25 -9.04
CA ALA A 42 27.43 -0.28 -10.29
C ALA A 42 27.53 0.76 -11.44
N THR A 43 27.04 2.00 -11.23
CA THR A 43 27.10 3.11 -12.20
C THR A 43 28.42 3.22 -12.98
N PRO A 44 29.62 3.15 -12.37
CA PRO A 44 30.89 3.26 -13.12
C PRO A 44 31.14 2.10 -14.09
N LEU A 45 30.61 0.90 -13.82
CA LEU A 45 30.71 -0.27 -14.71
C LEU A 45 29.63 -0.24 -15.81
N LEU A 46 28.46 0.32 -15.46
CA LEU A 46 27.27 0.37 -16.29
C LEU A 46 27.31 1.48 -17.35
N ALA A 47 28.22 2.46 -17.20
CA ALA A 47 28.44 3.55 -18.15
C ALA A 47 29.06 3.10 -19.49
N TYR A 48 29.39 1.82 -19.66
CA TYR A 48 30.00 1.31 -20.89
C TYR A 48 28.97 0.99 -21.99
N ASP A 49 27.70 0.76 -21.64
CA ASP A 49 26.66 0.32 -22.58
C ASP A 49 25.45 1.27 -22.59
N PHE A 50 25.57 2.31 -23.40
CA PHE A 50 24.59 3.39 -23.49
C PHE A 50 23.25 2.96 -24.12
N CYS A 51 23.24 1.94 -24.97
CA CYS A 51 22.08 1.57 -25.76
C CYS A 51 21.11 0.64 -25.03
N VAL A 52 21.62 -0.21 -24.12
CA VAL A 52 20.79 -1.20 -23.42
C VAL A 52 20.60 -0.82 -21.95
N ILE A 53 21.65 -0.33 -21.28
CA ILE A 53 21.61 -0.13 -19.83
C ILE A 53 20.86 1.14 -19.46
N ILE A 54 21.04 2.23 -20.20
CA ILE A 54 20.38 3.51 -19.91
C ILE A 54 18.85 3.41 -20.05
N PRO A 55 18.27 2.85 -21.12
CA PRO A 55 16.81 2.67 -21.21
C PRO A 55 16.27 1.73 -20.13
N SER A 56 17.01 0.67 -19.80
CA SER A 56 16.64 -0.29 -18.76
C SER A 56 16.60 0.35 -17.38
N MET A 57 17.58 1.20 -17.07
CA MET A 57 17.63 2.03 -15.85
C MET A 57 16.44 2.97 -15.75
N MET A 58 16.12 3.69 -16.84
CA MET A 58 14.96 4.58 -16.85
C MET A 58 13.67 3.82 -16.59
N LEU A 59 13.45 2.68 -17.25
CA LEU A 59 12.27 1.85 -17.02
C LEU A 59 12.18 1.36 -15.57
N TYR A 60 13.31 0.93 -15.02
CA TYR A 60 13.39 0.51 -13.62
C TYR A 60 13.02 1.64 -12.65
N LEU A 61 13.52 2.86 -12.90
CA LEU A 61 13.24 4.04 -12.08
C LEU A 61 11.76 4.45 -12.16
N VAL A 62 11.16 4.44 -13.35
CA VAL A 62 9.73 4.77 -13.57
C VAL A 62 8.82 3.80 -12.80
N ALA A 63 9.16 2.51 -12.81
CA ALA A 63 8.40 1.47 -12.11
C ALA A 63 8.33 1.68 -10.58
N GLY A 64 9.28 2.44 -10.01
CA GLY A 64 9.28 2.77 -8.59
C GLY A 64 8.04 3.52 -8.13
N SER A 65 7.49 4.41 -8.95
CA SER A 65 6.28 5.19 -8.61
C SER A 65 5.07 4.28 -8.40
N SER A 66 4.84 3.35 -9.33
CA SER A 66 3.74 2.38 -9.29
C SER A 66 3.92 1.39 -8.14
N LEU A 67 5.14 0.87 -7.94
CA LEU A 67 5.44 -0.05 -6.82
C LEU A 67 5.25 0.64 -5.47
N ARG A 68 5.65 1.90 -5.33
CA ARG A 68 5.45 2.67 -4.10
C ARG A 68 3.96 2.89 -3.83
N MET A 69 3.16 3.16 -4.86
CA MET A 69 1.72 3.30 -4.74
C MET A 69 1.08 1.99 -4.25
N LEU A 70 1.45 0.87 -4.89
CA LEU A 70 0.95 -0.48 -4.56
C LEU A 70 1.43 -1.00 -3.21
N ALA A 71 2.59 -0.55 -2.72
CA ALA A 71 3.10 -0.95 -1.40
C ALA A 71 2.51 -0.13 -0.24
N ARG A 72 1.77 0.94 -0.55
CA ARG A 72 1.18 1.88 0.40
C ARG A 72 -0.34 1.88 0.37
N GLN A 73 -1.01 1.07 -0.47
CA GLN A 73 -2.47 1.14 -0.47
C GLN A 73 -3.00 0.64 0.86
N ARG A 74 -4.01 1.33 1.35
CA ARG A 74 -4.66 0.95 2.60
C ARG A 74 -5.74 -0.08 2.30
N PRO A 75 -6.08 -0.94 3.27
CA PRO A 75 -7.27 -1.77 3.15
C PRO A 75 -8.50 -0.89 2.91
N VAL A 76 -9.34 -1.27 1.95
CA VAL A 76 -10.58 -0.54 1.63
C VAL A 76 -11.80 -1.38 1.95
N CYS A 77 -12.87 -0.70 2.38
CA CYS A 77 -14.19 -1.31 2.54
C CYS A 77 -14.70 -1.82 1.18
N ARG A 78 -15.17 -3.06 1.13
CA ARG A 78 -15.72 -3.65 -0.11
C ARG A 78 -17.01 -2.99 -0.60
N ARG A 79 -17.76 -2.32 0.27
CA ARG A 79 -19.09 -1.76 -0.04
C ARG A 79 -19.05 -0.29 -0.46
N CYS A 80 -18.29 0.54 0.27
CA CYS A 80 -18.25 2.00 0.05
C CYS A 80 -16.88 2.52 -0.38
N SER A 81 -15.90 1.63 -0.58
CA SER A 81 -14.54 1.96 -1.01
C SER A 81 -13.80 2.93 -0.07
N PHE A 82 -14.28 3.07 1.16
CA PHE A 82 -13.66 3.93 2.16
C PHE A 82 -12.36 3.32 2.68
N GLU A 83 -11.32 4.13 2.79
CA GLU A 83 -10.02 3.71 3.33
C GLU A 83 -10.14 3.43 4.83
N LEU A 84 -9.82 2.19 5.23
CA LEU A 84 -9.83 1.78 6.63
C LEU A 84 -8.43 2.01 7.18
N THR A 85 -8.26 3.03 8.01
CA THR A 85 -7.00 3.29 8.72
C THR A 85 -6.75 2.19 9.74
N GLU A 86 -5.53 1.67 9.85
CA GLU A 86 -5.17 0.54 10.74
C GLU A 86 -5.39 0.79 12.26
N GLY A 87 -5.95 1.94 12.66
CA GLY A 87 -6.48 2.17 14.00
C GLY A 87 -7.68 1.28 14.40
N CYS A 88 -8.18 0.44 13.49
CA CYS A 88 -9.15 -0.62 13.80
C CYS A 88 -8.50 -2.00 14.06
N LEU A 89 -7.17 -2.15 13.98
CA LEU A 89 -6.45 -3.44 14.10
C LEU A 89 -5.76 -3.66 15.46
N SER A 90 -5.61 -2.63 16.28
CA SER A 90 -5.36 -2.82 17.71
C SER A 90 -6.71 -2.99 18.37
N GLY A 91 -6.86 -3.98 19.27
CA GLY A 91 -8.06 -4.15 20.11
C GLY A 91 -8.33 -3.00 21.09
N GLU A 92 -8.08 -1.75 20.69
CA GLU A 92 -8.70 -0.59 21.30
C GLU A 92 -10.20 -0.65 21.04
N PRO A 93 -11.03 -0.45 22.09
CA PRO A 93 -12.46 -0.42 21.93
C PRO A 93 -12.77 0.69 20.94
N LEU A 94 -13.51 0.32 19.89
CA LEU A 94 -14.38 1.16 19.08
C LEU A 94 -14.37 2.60 19.60
N GLN A 95 -13.87 3.55 18.81
CA GLN A 95 -14.31 4.94 18.93
C GLN A 95 -15.83 4.87 19.05
N ARG A 96 -16.34 5.01 20.28
CA ARG A 96 -17.76 4.98 20.57
C ARG A 96 -18.34 6.00 19.63
N LYS A 97 -19.35 5.60 18.86
CA LYS A 97 -20.32 6.50 18.24
C LYS A 97 -20.38 7.76 19.11
N PRO A 98 -19.93 8.95 18.64
CA PRO A 98 -20.07 10.15 19.45
C PRO A 98 -21.54 10.19 19.84
N PRO A 99 -21.88 10.31 21.14
CA PRO A 99 -23.27 10.25 21.57
C PRO A 99 -24.02 11.25 20.71
N THR A 100 -24.95 10.73 19.90
CA THR A 100 -25.88 11.54 19.15
C THR A 100 -26.50 12.42 20.20
N LYS A 101 -26.08 13.70 20.28
CA LYS A 101 -26.70 14.64 21.19
C LYS A 101 -28.17 14.61 20.80
N ALA A 102 -29.01 14.13 21.70
CA ALA A 102 -30.44 14.26 21.58
C ALA A 102 -30.69 15.77 21.48
N VAL A 103 -30.93 16.24 20.26
CA VAL A 103 -31.46 17.58 20.03
C VAL A 103 -32.93 17.46 20.40
N THR A 104 -33.23 18.00 21.57
CA THR A 104 -34.56 18.32 22.10
C THR A 104 -35.43 19.02 21.07
#